data_AF-L8H138-F1
#
_entry.id   AF-L8H138-F1
#
_cell.length_a   1.000
_cell.length_b   1.000
_cell.length_c   1.000
_cell.angle_alpha   90.00
_cell.angle_beta   90.00
_cell.angle_gamma   90.00
#
_symmetry.space_group_name_H-M   'P 1'
#
loop_
_entity.id
_entity.type
_entity.pdbx_description
1 polymer ?
#
loop_
_entity_poly.entity_id
_entity_poly.type
_entity_poly.pdbx_seq_one_letter_code
_entity_poly.pdbx_strand_id
1 'polypeptide(L)' 'MEAKAERSGTAGRPKVVVVGAGIVGLTVATMLRETLPEVPLTLWAKDFPPNTTSNIVRRIE' A
#
# COMPACT_ATOMS: atom_id res chain seq x y z
N MET A 1 1.07 18.76 25.54
CA MET A 1 1.55 19.46 24.34
C MET A 1 1.57 18.44 23.22
N GLU A 2 0.50 18.36 22.42
CA GLU A 2 0.50 17.54 21.21
C GLU A 2 1.08 18.40 20.08
N ALA A 3 2.20 17.94 19.51
CA ALA A 3 2.83 18.59 18.38
C ALA A 3 1.94 18.42 17.16
N LYS A 4 1.20 19.49 16.80
CA LYS A 4 0.50 19.59 15.52
C LYS A 4 1.57 19.76 14.44
N ALA A 5 1.86 18.68 13.71
CA ALA A 5 2.77 18.72 12.58
C ALA A 5 2.23 19.71 11.53
N GLU A 6 2.89 20.84 11.41
CA GLU A 6 2.62 21.89 10.44
C GLU A 6 3.07 21.40 9.06
N ARG A 7 2.12 21.11 8.17
CA ARG A 7 2.44 20.71 6.78
C ARG A 7 2.86 21.95 5.99
N SER A 8 4.15 22.23 6.00
CA SER A 8 4.80 23.22 5.15
C SER A 8 4.98 22.68 3.72
N GLY A 9 4.65 23.52 2.73
CA GLY A 9 5.33 23.53 1.43
C GLY A 9 4.66 22.78 0.28
N THR A 10 4.06 23.56 -0.64
CA THR A 10 3.67 23.23 -2.03
C THR A 10 2.82 21.97 -2.19
N ALA A 11 1.51 22.13 -2.46
CA ALA A 11 0.56 21.03 -2.63
C ALA A 11 0.83 20.20 -3.91
N GLY A 12 1.99 19.53 -3.96
CA GLY A 12 2.23 18.43 -4.87
C GLY A 12 1.25 17.30 -4.58
N ARG A 13 0.86 16.55 -5.61
CA ARG A 13 -0.04 15.40 -5.43
C ARG A 13 0.50 14.48 -4.34
N PRO A 14 -0.37 13.99 -3.43
CA PRO A 14 0.07 13.08 -2.38
C PRO A 14 0.73 11.85 -3.01
N LYS A 15 1.82 11.37 -2.40
CA LYS A 15 2.47 10.11 -2.78
C LYS A 15 2.12 9.07 -1.74
N VAL A 16 1.71 7.89 -2.19
CA VAL A 16 1.21 6.82 -1.31
C VAL A 16 2.11 5.60 -1.42
N VAL A 17 2.40 4.99 -0.27
CA VAL A 17 3.08 3.70 -0.20
C VAL A 17 2.18 2.72 0.56
N VAL A 18 1.96 1.54 -0.02
CA VAL A 18 1.31 0.41 0.65
C VAL A 18 2.40 -0.56 1.09
N VAL A 19 2.43 -0.88 2.38
CA VAL A 19 3.41 -1.82 2.96
C VAL A 19 2.76 -3.19 3.16
N GLY A 20 3.28 -4.18 2.43
CA GLY A 20 2.82 -5.57 2.43
C GLY A 20 2.06 -5.97 1.16
N ALA A 21 2.45 -7.10 0.55
CA ALA A 21 1.88 -7.63 -0.68
C ALA A 21 1.01 -8.89 -0.47
N GLY A 22 0.48 -9.07 0.74
CA GLY A 22 -0.58 -10.04 1.00
C GLY A 22 -1.92 -9.61 0.39
N ILE A 23 -2.97 -10.42 0.54
CA ILE A 23 -4.26 -10.18 -0.12
C ILE A 23 -4.83 -8.78 0.17
N VAL A 24 -4.77 -8.33 1.42
CA VAL A 24 -5.29 -7.02 1.83
C VAL A 24 -4.48 -5.88 1.19
N GLY A 25 -3.15 -5.96 1.20
CA GLY A 25 -2.28 -4.93 0.64
C GLY A 25 -2.44 -4.81 -0.88
N LEU A 26 -2.58 -5.93 -1.58
CA LEU A 26 -2.89 -5.95 -3.01
C LEU A 26 -4.28 -5.37 -3.29
N THR A 27 -5.31 -5.74 -2.52
CA THR A 27 -6.65 -5.17 -2.67
C THR A 27 -6.63 -3.64 -2.51
N VAL A 28 -5.99 -3.13 -1.46
CA VAL A 28 -5.87 -1.68 -1.23
C VAL A 28 -5.10 -1.01 -2.37
N ALA A 29 -3.98 -1.60 -2.81
CA ALA A 29 -3.20 -1.05 -3.91
C ALA A 29 -4.00 -0.98 -5.23
N THR A 30 -4.78 -2.02 -5.54
CA THR A 30 -5.67 -2.05 -6.70
C THR A 30 -6.75 -0.98 -6.58
N MET A 31 -7.46 -0.93 -5.46
CA MET A 31 -8.50 0.07 -5.23
C MET A 31 -7.94 1.50 -5.34
N LEU A 32 -6.74 1.78 -4.81
CA LEU A 32 -6.11 3.09 -4.93
C LEU A 32 -5.75 3.43 -6.38
N ARG A 33 -5.29 2.44 -7.18
CA ARG A 33 -5.02 2.66 -8.62
C ARG A 33 -6.29 2.93 -9.42
N GLU A 34 -7.40 2.27 -9.08
CA GLU A 34 -8.68 2.44 -9.76
C GLU A 34 -9.39 3.75 -9.38
N THR A 35 -9.32 4.12 -8.10
CA THR A 35 -10.03 5.29 -7.56
C THR A 35 -9.25 6.59 -7.68
N LEU A 36 -7.92 6.53 -7.63
CA LEU A 36 -7.02 7.69 -7.65
C LEU A 36 -5.83 7.44 -8.62
N PRO A 37 -6.09 7.27 -9.93
CA PRO A 37 -5.05 6.88 -10.90
C PRO A 37 -3.90 7.89 -11.02
N GLU A 38 -4.16 9.16 -10.70
CA GLU A 38 -3.19 10.25 -10.74
C GLU A 38 -2.25 10.32 -9.54
N VAL A 39 -2.53 9.55 -8.49
CA VAL A 39 -1.74 9.46 -7.26
C VAL A 39 -0.58 8.49 -7.47
N PRO A 40 0.68 8.94 -7.33
CA PRO A 40 1.82 8.04 -7.35
C PRO A 40 1.71 7.02 -6.21
N LEU A 41 1.56 5.74 -6.56
CA LEU A 41 1.43 4.63 -5.64
C LEU A 41 2.62 3.66 -5.78
N THR A 42 3.29 3.36 -4.68
CA THR A 42 4.30 2.31 -4.59
C THR A 42 3.81 1.20 -3.67
N LEU A 43 3.91 -0.06 -4.11
CA LEU A 43 3.73 -1.22 -3.26
C LEU A 43 5.11 -1.69 -2.79
N TRP A 44 5.33 -1.71 -1.47
CA TRP A 44 6.58 -2.14 -0.87
C TRP A 44 6.35 -3.35 0.02
N ALA A 45 7.10 -4.43 -0.22
CA ALA A 45 6.98 -5.65 0.57
C ALA A 45 8.33 -6.38 0.59
N LYS A 46 8.57 -7.10 1.68
CA LYS A 46 9.70 -8.05 1.75
C LYS A 46 9.51 -9.21 0.77
N ASP A 47 8.30 -9.77 0.76
CA ASP A 47 7.91 -10.90 -0.05
C ASP A 47 6.65 -10.58 -0.86
N PHE A 48 6.60 -11.06 -2.10
CA PHE A 48 5.44 -10.96 -3.00
C PHE A 48 4.84 -12.35 -3.24
N PRO A 49 3.59 -12.45 -3.74
CA PRO A 49 3.03 -13.75 -4.13
C PRO A 49 3.99 -14.51 -5.07
N PRO A 50 4.15 -15.84 -4.91
CA PRO A 50 3.40 -16.73 -4.02
C PRO A 50 3.96 -16.84 -2.59
N ASN A 51 4.92 -16.01 -2.19
CA ASN A 51 5.63 -16.16 -0.91
C ASN A 51 5.04 -15.27 0.21
N THR A 52 3.70 -15.17 0.28
CA THR A 52 3.02 -14.43 1.35
C THR A 52 2.18 -15.37 2.22
N THR A 53 1.84 -14.95 3.44
CA THR A 53 0.92 -15.70 4.32
C THR A 53 -0.39 -16.07 3.61
N SER A 54 -0.92 -15.18 2.77
CA SER A 54 -2.15 -15.41 2.00
C SER A 54 -2.03 -16.54 0.95
N ASN A 55 -0.81 -16.85 0.50
CA ASN A 55 -0.57 -17.92 -0.47
C ASN A 55 -0.23 -19.25 0.22
N ILE A 56 0.59 -19.22 1.28
CA ILE A 56 1.05 -20.43 1.96
C ILE A 56 -0.06 -21.08 2.81
N VAL A 57 -0.91 -20.29 3.47
CA VAL A 57 -2.01 -20.83 4.30
C VAL A 57 -3.13 -21.43 3.45
N ARG A 58 -3.21 -21.08 2.16
CA ARG A 58 -4.20 -21.64 1.23
C ARG A 58 -3.85 -23.06 0.78
N ARG A 59 -2.64 -23.56 1.06
CA ARG A 59 -2.25 -24.93 0.68
C ARG A 59 -2.69 -25.92 1.76
N ILE A 60 -3.97 -26.28 1.73
CA ILE A 60 -4.46 -27.49 2.39
C ILE A 60 -4.30 -28.62 1.36
N GLU A 61 -3.35 -29.53 1.60
CA GLU A 61 -3.29 -30.85 0.98
C GLU A 61 -4.26 -31.80 1.70
#